data_AF-A0A1G9KXN3-F1
#
_entry.id   AF-A0A1G9KXN3-F1
#
_cell.length_a   1.000
_cell.length_b   1.000
_cell.length_c   1.000
_cell.angle_alpha   90.00
_cell.angle_beta   90.00
_cell.angle_gamma   90.00
#
_symmetry.space_group_name_H-M   'P 1'
#
loop_
_entity.id
_entity.type
_entity.pdbx_description
1 polymer ?
#
loop_
_entity_poly.entity_id
_entity_poly.type
_entity_poly.pdbx_seq_one_letter_code
_entity_poly.pdbx_strand_id
1 'polypeptide(L)'
;MQRFLFGFLLISQGLFAQVPQRIPYQGIARNAAGQPLANTTIAIRLHVRDAISGGNTLYTETKSVGTTASGLYSLVIHDGTGMVTGDWNAINWATGARFLKTEIDPANGNSFLDFGTVELQSVPYAFVADQVVNQRLGGLKDVSAPAPAVGDILQWNGTAWTNAAKTASGVTAAGFSGHIQSIAGNNSVYVFAGPAATVTVSGPNQVLVGSAEAVLGFQAGASPGAVRIGICYQRIDIPNQPVTNFVGPDYTTHRVVSERRTYPASGHVTGLPAGMYKIGVGVLNSTSAILADVDFVNGYVLVL
;
A
#
# COMPACT_ATOMS: atom_id res chain seq x y z
N MET A 1 7.02 22.83 51.59
CA MET A 1 5.74 22.41 50.98
C MET A 1 6.05 21.53 49.77
N GLN A 2 6.08 20.21 49.94
CA GLN A 2 6.49 19.27 48.89
C GLN A 2 5.22 18.76 48.19
N ARG A 3 4.98 19.23 46.96
CA ARG A 3 3.80 18.87 46.17
C ARG A 3 4.03 17.49 45.54
N PHE A 4 3.34 16.47 46.04
CA PHE A 4 3.24 15.18 45.35
C PHE A 4 2.27 15.31 44.18
N LEU A 5 2.76 15.17 42.95
CA LEU A 5 1.96 15.10 41.74
C LEU A 5 1.55 13.62 41.55
N PHE A 6 0.28 13.29 41.80
CA PHE A 6 -0.27 11.96 41.55
C PHE A 6 -0.64 11.85 40.06
N GLY A 7 0.21 11.19 39.27
CA GLY A 7 -0.08 10.88 37.86
C GLY A 7 -0.99 9.66 37.75
N PHE A 8 -2.20 9.84 37.22
CA PHE A 8 -3.14 8.75 36.93
C PHE A 8 -2.75 8.08 35.60
N LEU A 9 -2.20 6.87 35.67
CA LEU A 9 -1.85 6.05 34.51
C LEU A 9 -3.09 5.26 34.05
N LEU A 10 -3.72 5.70 32.97
CA LEU A 10 -4.77 4.95 32.26
C LEU A 10 -4.12 3.86 31.41
N ILE A 11 -4.10 2.63 31.94
CA ILE A 11 -3.72 1.44 31.17
C ILE A 11 -4.97 0.98 30.41
N SER A 12 -5.02 1.23 29.09
CA SER A 12 -6.05 0.63 28.24
C SER A 12 -5.77 -0.86 28.08
N GLN A 13 -6.43 -1.70 28.86
CA GLN A 13 -6.42 -3.14 28.62
C GLN A 13 -7.30 -3.40 27.39
N GLY A 14 -6.68 -3.78 26.28
CA GLY A 14 -7.39 -4.25 25.10
C GLY A 14 -8.12 -5.55 25.45
N LEU A 15 -9.45 -5.51 25.49
CA LEU A 15 -10.26 -6.72 25.61
C LEU A 15 -10.26 -7.42 24.25
N PHE A 16 -9.54 -8.54 24.14
CA PHE A 16 -9.66 -9.44 23.00
C PHE A 16 -10.99 -10.19 23.12
N ALA A 17 -11.99 -9.77 22.35
CA ALA A 17 -13.21 -10.54 22.15
C ALA A 17 -12.91 -11.74 21.24
N GLN A 18 -12.21 -12.75 21.76
CA GLN A 18 -12.00 -13.99 21.03
C GLN A 18 -13.33 -14.74 20.90
N VAL A 19 -13.68 -15.13 19.68
CA VAL A 19 -14.83 -16.01 19.43
C VAL A 19 -14.60 -17.28 20.26
N PRO A 20 -15.54 -17.67 21.14
CA PRO A 20 -15.41 -18.90 21.91
C PRO A 20 -15.16 -20.11 21.01
N GLN A 21 -13.97 -20.71 21.08
CA GLN A 21 -13.57 -21.86 20.25
C GLN A 21 -14.07 -23.19 20.83
N ARG A 22 -15.34 -23.26 21.24
CA ARG A 22 -15.90 -24.40 21.97
C ARG A 22 -17.27 -24.78 21.43
N ILE A 23 -17.61 -26.07 21.44
CA ILE A 23 -18.84 -26.58 20.82
C ILE A 23 -19.75 -27.18 21.89
N PRO A 24 -20.96 -26.65 22.14
CA PRO A 24 -21.91 -27.32 23.02
C PRO A 24 -22.39 -28.62 22.38
N TYR A 25 -22.50 -29.68 23.19
CA TYR A 25 -22.96 -31.00 22.76
C TYR A 25 -23.91 -31.58 23.79
N GLN A 26 -25.03 -32.13 23.32
CA GLN A 26 -26.06 -32.71 24.16
C GLN A 26 -26.57 -34.00 23.51
N GLY A 27 -26.88 -34.99 24.34
CA GLY A 27 -27.44 -36.25 23.89
C GLY A 27 -28.30 -36.91 24.96
N ILE A 28 -29.01 -37.97 24.58
CA ILE A 28 -29.80 -38.80 25.48
C ILE A 28 -29.22 -40.21 25.44
N ALA A 29 -28.66 -40.65 26.56
CA ALA A 29 -28.10 -41.99 26.70
C ALA A 29 -29.21 -43.00 27.01
N ARG A 30 -29.33 -44.03 26.16
CA ARG A 30 -30.28 -45.14 26.32
C ARG A 30 -29.55 -46.47 26.24
N ASN A 31 -30.05 -47.47 26.95
CA ASN A 31 -29.59 -48.85 26.84
C ASN A 31 -30.20 -49.56 25.61
N ALA A 32 -29.80 -50.81 25.38
CA ALA A 32 -30.27 -51.62 24.25
C ALA A 32 -31.79 -51.88 24.25
N ALA A 33 -32.45 -51.81 25.41
CA ALA A 33 -33.91 -51.92 25.55
C ALA A 33 -34.64 -50.57 25.34
N GLY A 34 -33.91 -49.53 24.93
CA GLY A 34 -34.43 -48.17 24.73
C GLY A 34 -34.71 -47.40 26.02
N GLN A 35 -34.39 -47.96 27.19
CA GLN A 35 -34.58 -47.29 28.48
C GLN A 35 -33.47 -46.27 28.73
N PRO A 36 -33.76 -45.11 29.33
CA PRO A 36 -32.75 -44.11 29.62
C PRO A 36 -31.75 -44.64 30.65
N LEU A 37 -30.46 -44.34 30.45
CA LEU A 37 -29.46 -44.48 31.49
C LEU A 37 -29.64 -43.32 32.47
N ALA A 38 -30.54 -43.48 33.43
CA ALA A 38 -30.98 -42.40 34.32
C ALA A 38 -30.00 -42.16 35.48
N ASN A 39 -29.73 -40.89 35.81
CA ASN A 39 -28.95 -40.46 37.00
C ASN A 39 -27.62 -41.22 37.16
N THR A 40 -26.93 -41.47 36.06
CA THR A 40 -25.73 -42.30 35.99
C THR A 40 -24.58 -41.48 35.42
N THR A 41 -23.38 -41.66 35.98
CA THR A 41 -22.17 -41.10 35.40
C THR A 41 -21.70 -42.01 34.27
N ILE A 42 -21.50 -41.44 33.08
CA ILE A 42 -21.02 -42.13 31.88
C ILE A 42 -19.78 -41.44 31.34
N ALA A 43 -18.91 -42.15 30.63
CA ALA A 43 -17.82 -41.54 29.87
C ALA A 43 -18.24 -41.35 28.42
N ILE A 44 -18.02 -40.14 27.87
CA ILE A 44 -18.23 -39.80 26.47
C ILE A 44 -16.88 -39.54 25.85
N ARG A 45 -16.58 -40.20 24.73
CA ARG A 45 -15.39 -39.95 23.91
C ARG A 45 -15.82 -39.43 22.54
N LEU A 46 -15.36 -38.24 22.21
CA LEU A 46 -15.68 -37.53 20.98
C LEU A 46 -14.44 -37.45 20.10
N HIS A 47 -14.61 -37.68 18.80
CA HIS A 47 -13.53 -37.49 17.82
C HIS A 47 -13.96 -36.53 16.72
N VAL A 48 -13.14 -35.53 16.44
CA VAL A 48 -13.23 -34.73 15.22
C VAL A 48 -12.42 -35.44 14.14
N ARG A 49 -13.06 -35.70 12.99
CA ARG A 49 -12.48 -36.42 11.85
C ARG A 49 -12.62 -35.65 10.55
N ASP A 50 -11.75 -35.93 9.59
CA ASP A 50 -11.74 -35.32 8.25
C ASP A 50 -12.62 -36.05 7.22
N ALA A 51 -13.11 -37.25 7.52
CA ALA A 51 -14.04 -38.01 6.69
C ALA A 51 -15.00 -38.88 7.53
N ILE A 52 -16.16 -39.21 6.96
CA ILE A 52 -17.20 -40.02 7.60
C ILE A 52 -16.72 -41.45 7.96
N SER A 53 -15.90 -42.04 7.09
CA SER A 53 -15.32 -43.38 7.27
C SER A 53 -13.88 -43.39 6.77
N GLY A 54 -12.99 -44.09 7.48
CA GLY A 54 -11.57 -44.21 7.09
C GLY A 54 -10.74 -42.92 7.21
N GLY A 55 -11.32 -41.80 7.64
CA GLY A 55 -10.61 -40.53 7.84
C GLY A 55 -9.72 -40.50 9.09
N ASN A 56 -8.79 -39.56 9.11
CA ASN A 56 -7.91 -39.30 10.24
C ASN A 56 -8.71 -38.69 11.40
N THR A 57 -8.36 -39.08 12.62
CA THR A 57 -8.81 -38.38 13.82
C THR A 57 -7.89 -37.19 14.05
N LEU A 58 -8.45 -35.98 13.97
CA LEU A 58 -7.74 -34.72 14.14
C LEU A 58 -7.67 -34.32 15.62
N TYR A 59 -8.71 -34.66 16.38
CA TYR A 59 -8.82 -34.34 17.80
C TYR A 59 -9.74 -35.33 18.50
N THR A 60 -9.35 -35.74 19.71
CA THR A 60 -10.15 -36.60 20.58
C THR A 60 -10.28 -35.96 21.95
N GLU A 61 -11.49 -36.02 22.52
CA GLU A 61 -11.76 -35.54 23.88
C GLU A 61 -12.63 -36.55 24.62
N THR A 62 -12.21 -36.96 25.81
CA THR A 62 -12.93 -37.88 26.69
C THR A 62 -13.36 -37.19 27.97
N LYS A 63 -14.65 -37.34 28.34
CA LYS A 63 -15.26 -36.68 29.50
C LYS A 63 -16.17 -37.61 30.26
N SER A 64 -16.12 -37.54 31.59
CA SER A 64 -17.15 -38.11 32.47
C SER A 64 -18.26 -37.10 32.68
N VAL A 65 -19.51 -37.49 32.41
CA VAL A 65 -20.69 -36.64 32.55
C VAL A 65 -21.81 -37.40 33.26
N GLY A 66 -22.61 -36.68 34.05
CA GLY A 66 -23.82 -37.24 34.66
C GLY A 66 -25.01 -37.12 33.72
N THR A 67 -25.86 -38.14 33.69
CA THR A 67 -27.16 -38.10 33.02
C THR A 67 -28.27 -37.67 33.98
N THR A 68 -29.34 -37.10 33.45
CA THR A 68 -30.59 -36.83 34.21
C THR A 68 -31.47 -38.08 34.30
N ALA A 69 -32.63 -37.99 34.96
CA ALA A 69 -33.63 -39.06 35.03
C ALA A 69 -34.14 -39.53 33.66
N SER A 70 -34.07 -38.67 32.63
CA SER A 70 -34.44 -39.01 31.25
C SER A 70 -33.27 -39.50 30.39
N GLY A 71 -32.07 -39.63 30.97
CA GLY A 71 -30.85 -40.01 30.26
C GLY A 71 -30.15 -38.87 29.54
N LEU A 72 -30.66 -37.63 29.64
CA LEU A 72 -30.06 -36.44 29.03
C LEU A 72 -28.70 -36.12 29.67
N TYR A 73 -27.68 -35.85 28.86
CA TYR A 73 -26.38 -35.32 29.27
C TYR A 73 -25.98 -34.12 28.41
N SER A 74 -25.25 -33.18 28.98
CA SER A 74 -24.73 -31.99 28.27
C SER A 74 -23.25 -31.80 28.58
N LEU A 75 -22.47 -31.40 27.58
CA LEU A 75 -21.06 -31.06 27.72
C LEU A 75 -20.67 -29.96 26.72
N VAL A 76 -19.48 -29.39 26.87
CA VAL A 76 -18.91 -28.46 25.89
C VAL A 76 -17.56 -28.99 25.43
N ILE A 77 -17.41 -29.26 24.14
CA ILE A 77 -16.15 -29.70 23.53
C ILE A 77 -15.17 -28.53 23.55
N HIS A 78 -13.91 -28.81 23.89
CA HIS A 78 -12.83 -27.84 23.96
C HIS A 78 -13.07 -26.70 24.98
N ASP A 79 -13.61 -27.03 26.15
CA ASP A 79 -13.75 -26.09 27.28
C ASP A 79 -12.61 -26.18 28.31
N GLY A 80 -11.60 -27.03 28.04
CA GLY A 80 -10.46 -27.28 28.93
C GLY A 80 -10.70 -28.33 30.01
N THR A 81 -11.89 -28.93 30.06
CA THR A 81 -12.17 -30.08 30.93
C THR A 81 -12.04 -31.39 30.12
N GLY A 82 -11.67 -32.50 30.76
CA GLY A 82 -11.52 -33.80 30.08
C GLY A 82 -10.11 -34.11 29.56
N MET A 83 -9.94 -35.35 29.09
CA MET A 83 -8.66 -35.85 28.56
C MET A 83 -8.64 -35.66 27.04
N VAL A 84 -7.63 -34.95 26.54
CA VAL A 84 -7.53 -34.56 25.13
C VAL A 84 -6.35 -35.23 24.43
N THR A 85 -6.48 -35.48 23.13
CA THR A 85 -5.38 -35.88 22.24
C THR A 85 -5.56 -35.17 20.90
N GLY A 86 -4.48 -34.63 20.34
CA GLY A 86 -4.51 -33.75 19.16
C GLY A 86 -4.53 -32.27 19.53
N ASP A 87 -4.34 -31.40 18.53
CA ASP A 87 -4.32 -29.94 18.69
C ASP A 87 -5.54 -29.32 18.00
N TRP A 88 -6.44 -28.74 18.81
CA TRP A 88 -7.65 -28.09 18.32
C TRP A 88 -7.36 -26.91 17.38
N ASN A 89 -6.27 -26.17 17.65
CA ASN A 89 -5.89 -24.99 16.87
C ASN A 89 -5.25 -25.37 15.52
N ALA A 90 -4.75 -26.60 15.39
CA ALA A 90 -4.21 -27.12 14.13
C ALA A 90 -5.30 -27.61 13.17
N ILE A 91 -6.55 -27.76 13.63
CA ILE A 91 -7.66 -28.20 12.77
C ILE A 91 -7.98 -27.07 11.79
N ASN A 92 -7.85 -27.34 10.49
CA ASN A 92 -8.31 -26.43 9.45
C ASN A 92 -9.85 -26.43 9.44
N TRP A 93 -10.50 -25.44 10.04
CA TRP A 93 -11.96 -25.31 10.04
C TRP A 93 -12.52 -24.62 8.79
N ALA A 94 -11.65 -24.02 7.97
CA ALA A 94 -12.04 -23.17 6.84
C ALA A 94 -12.36 -23.98 5.57
N THR A 95 -11.86 -25.22 5.45
CA THR A 95 -11.98 -26.01 4.22
C THR A 95 -12.23 -27.49 4.52
N GLY A 96 -13.10 -28.11 3.72
CA GLY A 96 -13.48 -29.52 3.83
C GLY A 96 -14.44 -29.81 4.99
N ALA A 97 -15.25 -30.86 4.83
CA ALA A 97 -16.20 -31.29 5.86
C ALA A 97 -15.48 -31.81 7.11
N ARG A 98 -16.12 -31.62 8.28
CA ARG A 98 -15.65 -32.17 9.56
C ARG A 98 -16.73 -33.05 10.13
N PHE A 99 -16.32 -34.14 10.76
CA PHE A 99 -17.24 -35.14 11.29
C PHE A 99 -16.98 -35.34 12.78
N LEU A 100 -18.06 -35.48 13.55
CA LEU A 100 -18.02 -35.81 14.97
C LEU A 100 -18.41 -37.28 15.15
N LYS A 101 -17.47 -38.09 15.59
CA LYS A 101 -17.72 -39.46 16.06
C LYS A 101 -18.00 -39.43 17.55
N THR A 102 -19.03 -40.13 18.00
CA THR A 102 -19.37 -40.26 19.43
C THR A 102 -19.24 -41.70 19.88
N GLU A 103 -18.57 -41.90 21.00
CA GLU A 103 -18.51 -43.19 21.69
C GLU A 103 -18.84 -43.00 23.18
N ILE A 104 -19.48 -44.00 23.78
CA ILE A 104 -19.96 -43.93 25.17
C ILE A 104 -19.54 -45.18 25.93
N ASP A 105 -19.01 -45.01 27.14
CA ASP A 105 -18.91 -46.07 28.15
C ASP A 105 -19.96 -45.82 29.26
N PRO A 106 -21.04 -46.63 29.30
CA PRO A 106 -22.07 -46.53 30.33
C PRO A 106 -21.59 -46.72 31.77
N ALA A 107 -20.46 -47.41 31.97
CA ALA A 107 -19.87 -47.68 33.28
C ALA A 107 -18.80 -46.65 33.67
N ASN A 108 -18.56 -45.64 32.82
CA ASN A 108 -17.53 -44.62 33.03
C ASN A 108 -16.12 -45.21 33.24
N GLY A 109 -15.81 -46.28 32.52
CA GLY A 109 -14.49 -46.92 32.48
C GLY A 109 -13.78 -46.65 31.15
N ASN A 110 -13.27 -47.71 30.52
CA ASN A 110 -12.53 -47.66 29.25
C ASN A 110 -13.16 -48.50 28.12
N SER A 111 -14.39 -48.99 28.29
CA SER A 111 -15.10 -49.84 27.33
C SER A 111 -16.11 -49.02 26.52
N PHE A 112 -15.61 -48.33 25.51
CA PHE A 112 -16.41 -47.43 24.67
C PHE A 112 -17.17 -48.16 23.56
N LEU A 113 -18.46 -47.90 23.46
CA LEU A 113 -19.34 -48.34 22.37
C LEU A 113 -19.51 -47.20 21.35
N ASP A 114 -19.52 -47.54 20.07
CA ASP A 114 -19.67 -46.58 18.97
C ASP A 114 -21.15 -46.21 18.74
N PHE A 115 -21.45 -44.91 18.76
CA PHE A 115 -22.78 -44.35 18.54
C PHE A 115 -22.89 -43.60 17.19
N GLY A 116 -21.90 -43.78 16.32
CA GLY A 116 -21.91 -43.27 14.96
C GLY A 116 -21.10 -41.99 14.78
N THR A 117 -21.05 -41.56 13.51
CA THR A 117 -20.32 -40.39 13.06
C THR A 117 -21.25 -39.50 12.25
N VAL A 118 -21.32 -38.22 12.59
CA VAL A 118 -22.18 -37.22 11.92
C VAL A 118 -21.35 -36.04 11.42
N GLU A 119 -21.76 -35.42 10.33
CA GLU A 119 -21.11 -34.20 9.83
C GLU A 119 -21.44 -32.99 10.72
N LEU A 120 -20.44 -32.17 11.05
CA LEU A 120 -20.61 -30.89 11.73
C LEU A 120 -21.12 -29.85 10.74
N GLN A 121 -22.42 -29.59 10.79
CA GLN A 121 -23.10 -28.62 9.94
C GLN A 121 -22.92 -27.18 10.43
N SER A 122 -22.96 -26.21 9.50
CA SER A 122 -22.89 -24.79 9.82
C SER A 122 -24.10 -24.32 10.62
N VAL A 123 -23.86 -23.42 11.58
CA VAL A 123 -24.90 -22.70 12.36
C VAL A 123 -25.07 -21.27 11.83
N PRO A 124 -26.19 -20.56 12.09
CA PRO A 124 -26.42 -19.20 11.56
C PRO A 124 -25.27 -18.21 11.80
N TYR A 125 -24.60 -18.28 12.96
CA TYR A 125 -23.43 -17.44 13.26
C TYR A 125 -22.21 -17.78 12.38
N ALA A 126 -22.02 -19.05 12.03
CA ALA A 126 -20.92 -19.50 11.18
C ALA A 126 -21.08 -19.03 9.72
N PHE A 127 -22.31 -18.87 9.21
CA PHE A 127 -22.56 -18.33 7.87
C PHE A 127 -22.12 -16.87 7.73
N VAL A 128 -22.22 -16.07 8.80
CA VAL A 128 -21.71 -14.69 8.79
C VAL A 128 -20.19 -14.67 8.88
N ALA A 129 -19.58 -15.60 9.61
CA ALA A 129 -18.12 -15.72 9.71
C ALA A 129 -17.46 -16.09 8.38
N ASP A 130 -18.08 -16.94 7.55
CA ASP A 130 -17.60 -17.27 6.20
C ASP A 130 -17.44 -16.04 5.30
N GLN A 131 -18.36 -15.07 5.42
CA GLN A 131 -18.29 -13.80 4.69
C GLN A 131 -17.09 -12.93 5.10
N VAL A 132 -16.54 -13.13 6.30
CA VAL A 132 -15.39 -12.37 6.83
C VAL A 132 -14.06 -13.04 6.47
N VAL A 133 -13.99 -14.38 6.52
CA VAL A 133 -12.77 -15.15 6.18
C VAL A 133 -12.35 -14.96 4.72
N ASN A 134 -13.32 -14.72 3.83
CA ASN A 134 -13.09 -14.55 2.40
C ASN A 134 -13.21 -13.09 1.92
N GLN A 135 -12.99 -12.09 2.79
CA GLN A 135 -13.06 -10.68 2.38
C GLN A 135 -12.00 -10.35 1.33
N ARG A 136 -12.47 -10.23 0.09
CA ARG A 136 -11.74 -9.60 -1.01
C ARG A 136 -12.11 -8.13 -1.07
N LEU A 137 -11.25 -7.31 -1.66
CA LEU A 137 -11.48 -5.89 -1.84
C LEU A 137 -12.84 -5.58 -2.49
N GLY A 138 -13.27 -6.38 -3.48
CA GLY A 138 -14.58 -6.26 -4.12
C GLY A 138 -15.79 -6.68 -3.27
N GLY A 139 -15.57 -7.23 -2.07
CA GLY A 139 -16.63 -7.55 -1.10
C GLY A 139 -16.85 -6.45 -0.05
N LEU A 140 -16.03 -5.40 -0.07
CA LEU A 140 -16.19 -4.25 0.82
C LEU A 140 -17.26 -3.31 0.27
N LYS A 141 -18.24 -2.95 1.10
CA LYS A 141 -19.38 -2.11 0.70
C LYS A 141 -19.00 -0.66 0.39
N ASP A 142 -17.85 -0.21 0.86
CA ASP A 142 -17.32 1.13 0.72
C ASP A 142 -16.25 1.24 -0.37
N VAL A 143 -16.00 0.18 -1.15
CA VAL A 143 -15.10 0.20 -2.31
C VAL A 143 -15.93 0.17 -3.59
N SER A 144 -15.86 1.24 -4.37
CA SER A 144 -16.83 1.53 -5.45
C SER A 144 -16.31 1.31 -6.88
N ALA A 145 -15.30 0.46 -7.08
CA ALA A 145 -14.63 0.35 -8.39
C ALA A 145 -14.45 -1.09 -8.90
N PRO A 146 -14.31 -1.30 -10.23
CA PRO A 146 -13.76 -2.54 -10.79
C PRO A 146 -12.39 -2.86 -10.18
N ALA A 147 -11.92 -4.11 -10.33
CA ALA A 147 -10.64 -4.53 -9.74
C ALA A 147 -9.51 -3.53 -10.08
N PRO A 148 -8.72 -3.07 -9.07
CA PRO A 148 -7.64 -2.11 -9.31
C PRO A 148 -6.61 -2.68 -10.28
N ALA A 149 -6.08 -1.84 -11.17
CA ALA A 149 -4.96 -2.20 -12.02
C ALA A 149 -3.65 -2.20 -11.21
N VAL A 150 -2.61 -2.87 -11.74
CA VAL A 150 -1.28 -2.84 -11.13
C VAL A 150 -0.78 -1.39 -11.12
N GLY A 151 -0.52 -0.86 -9.92
CA GLY A 151 -0.05 0.51 -9.72
C GLY A 151 -1.13 1.51 -9.32
N ASP A 152 -2.41 1.11 -9.23
CA ASP A 152 -3.44 1.95 -8.64
C ASP A 152 -3.30 2.03 -7.11
N ILE A 153 -3.80 3.13 -6.55
CA ILE A 153 -4.05 3.32 -5.12
C ILE A 153 -5.54 3.46 -4.88
N LEU A 154 -5.99 3.11 -3.67
CA LEU A 154 -7.34 3.46 -3.24
C LEU A 154 -7.31 4.85 -2.61
N GLN A 155 -8.18 5.73 -3.11
CA GLN A 155 -8.36 7.08 -2.61
C GLN A 155 -9.79 7.26 -2.11
N TRP A 156 -9.92 7.79 -0.89
CA TRP A 156 -11.22 8.19 -0.33
C TRP A 156 -11.71 9.46 -1.02
N ASN A 157 -12.89 9.40 -1.64
CA ASN A 157 -13.49 10.54 -2.34
C ASN A 157 -14.49 11.36 -1.47
N GLY A 158 -14.60 11.03 -0.18
CA GLY A 158 -15.59 11.61 0.73
C GLY A 158 -16.81 10.71 1.00
N THR A 159 -17.06 9.74 0.13
CA THR A 159 -18.23 8.84 0.22
C THR A 159 -17.90 7.36 0.02
N ALA A 160 -16.85 7.05 -0.74
CA ALA A 160 -16.35 5.72 -0.99
C ALA A 160 -14.84 5.74 -1.26
N TRP A 161 -14.20 4.58 -1.08
CA TRP A 161 -12.88 4.29 -1.64
C TRP A 161 -13.03 4.02 -3.14
N THR A 162 -12.22 4.71 -3.92
CA THR A 162 -12.19 4.63 -5.39
C THR A 162 -10.77 4.34 -5.86
N ASN A 163 -10.61 3.64 -6.98
CA ASN A 163 -9.29 3.48 -7.60
C ASN A 163 -8.83 4.82 -8.16
N ALA A 164 -7.58 5.17 -7.92
CA ALA A 164 -6.89 6.29 -8.53
C ALA A 164 -5.53 5.80 -9.03
N ALA A 165 -5.11 6.28 -10.21
CA ALA A 165 -3.75 6.05 -10.65
C ALA A 165 -2.77 6.61 -9.60
N LYS A 166 -1.71 5.88 -9.28
CA LYS A 166 -0.62 6.41 -8.45
C LYS A 166 0.12 7.50 -9.22
N THR A 167 -0.42 8.70 -9.22
CA THR A 167 0.31 9.90 -9.63
C THR A 167 1.36 10.18 -8.56
N ALA A 168 2.63 10.26 -8.97
CA ALA A 168 3.66 10.85 -8.13
C ALA A 168 3.14 12.23 -7.70
N SER A 169 2.99 12.43 -6.39
CA SER A 169 2.38 13.59 -5.77
C SER A 169 2.85 14.91 -6.41
N GLY A 170 2.03 15.52 -7.27
CA GLY A 170 2.18 16.89 -7.80
C GLY A 170 3.43 17.22 -8.62
N VAL A 171 4.51 16.44 -8.50
CA VAL A 171 5.83 16.75 -9.02
C VAL A 171 6.09 15.95 -10.29
N THR A 172 6.20 16.65 -11.42
CA THR A 172 6.64 16.04 -12.69
C THR A 172 8.08 16.47 -12.99
N ALA A 173 8.91 15.55 -13.46
CA ALA A 173 10.30 15.82 -13.82
C ALA A 173 10.50 15.61 -15.32
N ALA A 174 11.19 16.54 -15.99
CA ALA A 174 11.60 16.40 -17.37
C ALA A 174 13.08 16.72 -17.52
N GLY A 175 13.84 15.80 -18.13
CA GLY A 175 15.25 15.99 -18.44
C GLY A 175 15.46 16.58 -19.83
N PHE A 176 16.60 17.23 -20.04
CA PHE A 176 17.09 17.61 -21.36
C PHE A 176 18.59 17.42 -21.43
N SER A 177 19.08 16.93 -22.57
CA SER A 177 20.51 16.79 -22.81
C SER A 177 20.81 16.78 -24.30
N GLY A 178 21.99 17.27 -24.69
CA GLY A 178 22.48 17.21 -26.05
C GLY A 178 23.54 18.24 -26.38
N HIS A 179 23.93 18.26 -27.66
CA HIS A 179 24.92 19.19 -28.18
C HIS A 179 24.40 20.63 -28.18
N ILE A 180 25.27 21.55 -27.81
CA ILE A 180 25.02 23.00 -27.88
C ILE A 180 25.34 23.45 -29.31
N GLN A 181 24.48 24.26 -29.92
CA GLN A 181 24.76 24.84 -31.24
C GLN A 181 25.55 26.14 -31.12
N SER A 182 26.23 26.55 -32.19
CA SER A 182 26.90 27.85 -32.24
C SER A 182 25.92 28.97 -31.88
N ILE A 183 26.28 29.80 -30.89
CA ILE A 183 25.47 30.95 -30.47
C ILE A 183 26.15 32.21 -30.98
N ALA A 184 25.46 32.94 -31.85
CA ALA A 184 25.94 34.18 -32.42
C ALA A 184 26.26 35.24 -31.35
N GLY A 185 27.18 36.15 -31.69
CA GLY A 185 27.40 37.39 -30.94
C GLY A 185 26.33 38.44 -31.27
N ASN A 186 26.39 39.55 -30.53
CA ASN A 186 25.51 40.72 -30.65
C ASN A 186 24.01 40.39 -30.46
N ASN A 187 23.69 39.36 -29.68
CA ASN A 187 22.32 39.03 -29.33
C ASN A 187 21.78 40.03 -28.30
N SER A 188 20.58 40.57 -28.58
CA SER A 188 19.83 41.41 -27.65
C SER A 188 18.80 40.62 -26.82
N VAL A 189 18.62 39.33 -27.12
CA VAL A 189 17.64 38.43 -26.47
C VAL A 189 18.32 37.13 -26.05
N TYR A 190 17.71 36.44 -25.09
CA TYR A 190 18.13 35.08 -24.75
C TYR A 190 17.78 34.12 -25.90
N VAL A 191 18.64 33.11 -26.08
CA VAL A 191 18.39 31.94 -26.93
C VAL A 191 18.71 30.69 -26.13
N PHE A 192 18.07 29.56 -26.44
CA PHE A 192 18.46 28.29 -25.85
C PHE A 192 19.83 27.84 -26.36
N ALA A 193 20.71 27.43 -25.46
CA ALA A 193 22.04 26.95 -25.81
C ALA A 193 21.98 25.61 -26.57
N GLY A 194 21.06 24.73 -26.17
CA GLY A 194 20.87 23.41 -26.78
C GLY A 194 19.45 22.91 -26.59
N PRO A 195 19.24 21.58 -26.54
CA PRO A 195 17.91 21.01 -26.31
C PRO A 195 17.26 21.52 -25.02
N ALA A 196 15.93 21.64 -25.06
CA ALA A 196 15.09 22.08 -23.95
C ALA A 196 13.99 21.05 -23.67
N ALA A 197 13.68 20.84 -22.40
CA ALA A 197 12.56 19.99 -21.98
C ALA A 197 11.24 20.70 -22.24
N THR A 198 10.22 19.95 -22.67
CA THR A 198 8.85 20.48 -22.79
C THR A 198 8.03 20.03 -21.59
N VAL A 199 7.39 20.98 -20.90
CA VAL A 199 6.51 20.70 -19.75
C VAL A 199 5.16 21.40 -19.94
N THR A 200 4.16 20.90 -19.23
CA THR A 200 2.84 21.54 -19.16
C THR A 200 2.66 22.16 -17.78
N VAL A 201 2.30 23.45 -17.76
CA VAL A 201 1.84 24.16 -16.55
C VAL A 201 0.31 24.14 -16.56
N SER A 202 -0.30 23.55 -15.54
CA SER A 202 -1.76 23.40 -15.39
C SER A 202 -2.42 24.62 -14.75
N GLY A 203 -1.66 25.46 -14.04
CA GLY A 203 -2.19 26.67 -13.42
C GLY A 203 -1.12 27.55 -12.75
N PRO A 204 -1.48 28.78 -12.36
CA PRO A 204 -0.53 29.80 -11.86
C PRO A 204 0.12 29.46 -10.52
N ASN A 205 -0.39 28.46 -9.81
CA ASN A 205 0.13 28.03 -8.51
C ASN A 205 1.32 27.07 -8.63
N GLN A 206 1.64 26.59 -9.83
CA GLN A 206 2.77 25.70 -10.03
C GLN A 206 4.10 26.45 -10.05
N VAL A 207 5.13 25.78 -9.54
CA VAL A 207 6.50 26.30 -9.52
C VAL A 207 7.35 25.47 -10.46
N LEU A 208 8.04 26.12 -11.39
CA LEU A 208 9.07 25.45 -12.18
C LEU A 208 10.41 25.62 -11.48
N VAL A 209 11.12 24.53 -11.23
CA VAL A 209 12.48 24.53 -10.67
C VAL A 209 13.41 23.85 -11.66
N GLY A 210 14.46 24.54 -12.11
CA GLY A 210 15.40 24.01 -13.08
C GLY A 210 16.84 24.03 -12.58
N SER A 211 17.62 23.04 -13.01
CA SER A 211 19.07 22.99 -12.80
C SER A 211 19.75 22.34 -14.00
N ALA A 212 20.86 22.89 -14.45
CA ALA A 212 21.60 22.41 -15.61
C ALA A 212 23.05 22.89 -15.60
N GLU A 213 23.85 22.24 -16.44
CA GLU A 213 25.22 22.66 -16.75
C GLU A 213 25.40 22.72 -18.26
N ALA A 214 26.10 23.75 -18.74
CA ALA A 214 26.45 23.92 -20.15
C ALA A 214 27.95 24.16 -20.29
N VAL A 215 28.60 23.42 -21.19
CA VAL A 215 30.01 23.63 -21.52
C VAL A 215 30.12 24.59 -22.69
N LEU A 216 30.62 25.80 -22.43
CA LEU A 216 30.67 26.89 -23.40
C LEU A 216 32.09 27.45 -23.53
N GLY A 217 32.37 28.02 -24.70
CA GLY A 217 33.60 28.74 -25.01
C GLY A 217 33.39 29.63 -26.24
N PHE A 218 34.06 30.79 -26.27
CA PHE A 218 34.13 31.57 -27.49
C PHE A 218 35.00 30.88 -28.53
N GLN A 219 34.77 31.19 -29.80
CA GLN A 219 35.66 30.76 -30.88
C GLN A 219 37.13 31.08 -30.57
N ALA A 220 38.04 30.17 -30.96
CA ALA A 220 39.48 30.36 -30.80
C ALA A 220 39.95 31.75 -31.29
N GLY A 221 40.79 32.41 -30.47
CA GLY A 221 41.32 33.75 -30.76
C GLY A 221 40.39 34.91 -30.39
N ALA A 222 39.15 34.65 -29.94
CA ALA A 222 38.29 35.70 -29.41
C ALA A 222 38.78 36.24 -28.06
N SER A 223 38.66 37.55 -27.86
CA SER A 223 38.88 38.17 -26.56
C SER A 223 37.85 37.69 -25.53
N PRO A 224 38.25 37.51 -24.26
CA PRO A 224 37.30 37.21 -23.19
C PRO A 224 36.18 38.23 -23.09
N GLY A 225 34.98 37.77 -22.74
CA GLY A 225 33.77 38.59 -22.74
C GLY A 225 32.76 38.11 -21.71
N ALA A 226 31.80 38.97 -21.41
CA ALA A 226 30.77 38.71 -20.40
C ALA A 226 29.49 38.22 -21.07
N VAL A 227 29.00 37.04 -20.67
CA VAL A 227 27.80 36.39 -21.21
C VAL A 227 26.81 36.15 -20.08
N ARG A 228 25.52 36.36 -20.32
CA ARG A 228 24.49 36.03 -19.33
C ARG A 228 24.03 34.61 -19.55
N ILE A 229 24.03 33.82 -18.49
CA ILE A 229 23.65 32.40 -18.51
C ILE A 229 22.68 32.16 -17.37
N GLY A 230 21.63 31.38 -17.62
CA GLY A 230 20.64 30.99 -16.62
C GLY A 230 19.69 29.93 -17.15
N ILE A 231 18.78 29.46 -16.30
CA ILE A 231 17.65 28.64 -16.77
C ILE A 231 16.62 29.58 -17.36
N CYS A 232 16.15 29.27 -18.57
CA CYS A 232 15.16 30.06 -19.28
C CYS A 232 13.95 29.20 -19.63
N TYR A 233 12.79 29.86 -19.78
CA TYR A 233 11.59 29.27 -20.36
C TYR A 233 11.16 30.00 -21.62
N GLN A 234 10.42 29.31 -22.47
CA GLN A 234 9.69 29.89 -23.60
C GLN A 234 8.31 29.24 -23.64
N ARG A 235 7.25 30.05 -23.68
CA ARG A 235 5.90 29.54 -23.89
C ARG A 235 5.75 29.13 -25.36
N ILE A 236 5.25 27.92 -25.64
CA ILE A 236 5.24 27.35 -27.00
C ILE A 236 3.84 27.07 -27.57
N ASP A 237 2.81 27.12 -26.73
CA ASP A 237 1.40 27.04 -27.16
C ASP A 237 0.90 28.36 -27.78
N ILE A 238 1.68 29.44 -27.68
CA ILE A 238 1.43 30.73 -28.35
C ILE A 238 2.62 31.05 -29.27
N PRO A 239 2.39 31.48 -30.53
CA PRO A 239 3.48 31.85 -31.43
C PRO A 239 4.33 33.03 -30.93
N ASN A 240 5.60 33.04 -31.35
CA ASN A 240 6.55 34.17 -31.21
C ASN A 240 6.79 34.66 -29.77
N GLN A 241 6.69 33.77 -28.78
CA GLN A 241 7.03 34.12 -27.40
C GLN A 241 8.55 34.16 -27.20
N PRO A 242 9.07 35.12 -26.42
CA PRO A 242 10.50 35.23 -26.16
C PRO A 242 11.00 34.10 -25.26
N VAL A 243 12.31 33.83 -25.33
CA VAL A 243 13.02 33.06 -24.31
C VAL A 243 13.31 34.02 -23.14
N THR A 244 12.84 33.67 -21.95
CA THR A 244 12.91 34.51 -20.75
C THR A 244 13.64 33.79 -19.64
N ASN A 245 14.54 34.48 -18.95
CA ASN A 245 15.23 33.93 -17.79
C ASN A 245 14.24 33.68 -16.64
N PHE A 246 14.44 32.62 -15.86
CA PHE A 246 13.63 32.30 -14.69
C PHE A 246 13.59 33.46 -13.69
N VAL A 247 14.70 34.21 -13.57
CA VAL A 247 14.79 35.40 -12.71
C VAL A 247 14.33 36.70 -13.40
N GLY A 248 13.66 36.60 -14.56
CA GLY A 248 13.08 37.75 -15.26
C GLY A 248 14.13 38.76 -15.76
N PRO A 249 14.07 40.05 -15.33
CA PRO A 249 15.02 41.07 -15.75
C PRO A 249 16.39 40.94 -15.05
N ASP A 250 16.46 40.17 -13.96
CA ASP A 250 17.71 39.87 -13.28
C ASP A 250 18.51 38.82 -14.06
N TYR A 251 19.81 38.72 -13.78
CA TYR A 251 20.69 37.79 -14.50
C TYR A 251 22.00 37.55 -13.75
N THR A 252 22.59 36.38 -14.00
CA THR A 252 24.00 36.12 -13.66
C THR A 252 24.88 36.32 -14.90
N THR A 253 25.99 37.02 -14.72
CA THR A 253 26.96 37.27 -15.77
C THR A 253 28.20 36.41 -15.53
N HIS A 254 28.65 35.74 -16.59
CA HIS A 254 29.78 34.82 -16.56
C HIS A 254 30.86 35.31 -17.51
N ARG A 255 32.11 35.30 -17.07
CA ARG A 255 33.24 35.57 -17.96
C ARG A 255 33.51 34.31 -18.79
N VAL A 256 33.33 34.45 -20.11
CA VAL A 256 33.63 33.40 -21.07
C VAL A 256 34.94 33.73 -21.79
N VAL A 257 35.74 32.69 -21.98
CA VAL A 257 37.02 32.71 -22.69
C VAL A 257 36.95 31.74 -23.87
N SER A 258 38.02 31.62 -24.65
CA SER A 258 38.09 30.64 -25.75
C SER A 258 38.21 29.19 -25.28
N GLU A 259 38.60 28.95 -24.03
CA GLU A 259 38.60 27.61 -23.44
C GLU A 259 37.19 27.13 -23.10
N ARG A 260 36.93 25.84 -23.35
CA ARG A 260 35.70 25.17 -22.91
C ARG A 260 35.66 25.10 -21.39
N ARG A 261 34.62 25.70 -20.79
CA ARG A 261 34.37 25.64 -19.34
C ARG A 261 32.92 25.29 -19.07
N THR A 262 32.69 24.59 -17.96
CA THR A 262 31.36 24.27 -17.47
C THR A 262 30.77 25.48 -16.76
N TYR A 263 29.57 25.87 -17.16
CA TYR A 263 28.78 26.94 -16.55
C TYR A 263 27.48 26.35 -15.98
N PRO A 264 27.33 26.31 -14.63
CA PRO A 264 26.10 25.87 -14.01
C PRO A 264 25.02 26.96 -14.08
N ALA A 265 23.77 26.53 -14.15
CA ALA A 265 22.60 27.38 -14.08
C ALA A 265 21.53 26.69 -13.23
N SER A 266 20.95 27.43 -12.29
CA SER A 266 19.80 26.97 -11.51
C SER A 266 18.86 28.14 -11.23
N GLY A 267 17.59 27.83 -11.01
CA GLY A 267 16.60 28.85 -10.70
C GLY A 267 15.20 28.26 -10.53
N HIS A 268 14.27 29.13 -10.15
CA HIS A 268 12.85 28.81 -10.16
C HIS A 268 12.04 29.98 -10.71
N VAL A 269 10.82 29.70 -11.19
CA VAL A 269 9.84 30.71 -11.61
C VAL A 269 8.44 30.30 -11.17
N THR A 270 7.62 31.28 -10.80
CA THR A 270 6.24 31.12 -10.33
C THR A 270 5.29 32.01 -11.13
N GLY A 271 3.98 31.80 -10.99
CA GLY A 271 2.98 32.69 -11.59
C GLY A 271 2.86 32.57 -13.12
N LEU A 272 3.37 31.48 -13.70
CA LEU A 272 3.21 31.22 -15.13
C LEU A 272 1.75 30.84 -15.43
N PRO A 273 1.12 31.44 -16.46
CA PRO A 273 -0.19 30.99 -16.92
C PRO A 273 -0.19 29.52 -17.33
N ALA A 274 -1.37 28.90 -17.32
CA ALA A 274 -1.52 27.56 -17.87
C ALA A 274 -1.11 27.54 -19.35
N GLY A 275 -0.33 26.54 -19.75
CA GLY A 275 0.24 26.45 -21.10
C GLY A 275 1.38 25.43 -21.21
N MET A 276 1.96 25.33 -22.40
CA MET A 276 3.12 24.48 -22.67
C MET A 276 4.38 25.33 -22.75
N TYR A 277 5.45 24.86 -22.12
CA TYR A 277 6.70 25.61 -22.01
C TYR A 277 7.89 24.73 -22.39
N LYS A 278 8.85 25.32 -23.12
CA LYS A 278 10.22 24.80 -23.22
C LYS A 278 11.06 25.38 -22.10
N ILE A 279 11.86 24.55 -21.44
CA ILE A 279 12.79 24.93 -20.39
C ILE A 279 14.17 24.36 -20.70
N GLY A 280 15.18 25.20 -20.62
CA GLY A 280 16.56 24.83 -20.89
C GLY A 280 17.54 25.89 -20.44
N VAL A 281 18.82 25.69 -20.72
CA VAL A 281 19.83 26.73 -20.50
C VAL A 281 19.65 27.82 -21.55
N GLY A 282 19.38 29.04 -21.11
CA GLY A 282 19.35 30.21 -21.98
C GLY A 282 20.61 31.05 -21.84
N VAL A 283 21.04 31.58 -22.98
CA VAL A 283 22.25 32.39 -23.12
C VAL A 283 21.90 33.70 -23.82
N LEU A 284 22.36 34.81 -23.26
CA LEU A 284 22.36 36.12 -23.93
C LEU A 284 23.81 36.56 -24.11
N ASN A 285 24.27 36.51 -25.35
CA ASN A 285 25.61 36.89 -25.75
C ASN A 285 25.60 38.26 -26.44
N SER A 286 25.75 39.32 -25.65
CA SER A 286 25.83 40.70 -26.16
C SER A 286 27.23 41.08 -26.67
N THR A 287 28.20 40.17 -26.58
CA THR A 287 29.56 40.40 -27.11
C THR A 287 29.58 40.17 -28.63
N SER A 288 30.55 40.73 -29.34
CA SER A 288 30.70 40.48 -30.78
C SER A 288 31.25 39.09 -31.12
N ALA A 289 31.77 38.34 -30.13
CA ALA A 289 32.35 37.02 -30.33
C ALA A 289 31.27 35.94 -30.43
N ILE A 290 31.48 34.95 -31.29
CA ILE A 290 30.61 33.78 -31.42
C ILE A 290 31.01 32.74 -30.36
N LEU A 291 30.02 32.16 -29.68
CA LEU A 291 30.21 30.94 -28.89
C LEU A 291 30.17 29.76 -29.87
N ALA A 292 31.34 29.33 -30.35
CA ALA A 292 31.48 28.25 -31.33
C ALA A 292 32.21 27.02 -30.76
N ASP A 293 32.96 27.17 -29.68
CA ASP A 293 33.58 26.07 -28.94
C ASP A 293 32.63 25.55 -27.85
N VAL A 294 31.42 25.21 -28.28
CA VAL A 294 30.37 24.70 -27.41
C VAL A 294 30.32 23.18 -27.50
N ASP A 295 30.07 22.50 -26.38
CA ASP A 295 30.10 21.03 -26.32
C ASP A 295 28.70 20.49 -25.99
N PHE A 296 28.44 20.24 -24.71
CA PHE A 296 27.23 19.55 -24.27
C PHE A 296 26.50 20.33 -23.17
N VAL A 297 25.17 20.22 -23.18
CA VAL A 297 24.30 20.68 -22.09
C VAL A 297 23.54 19.48 -21.53
N ASN A 298 23.38 19.45 -20.21
CA ASN A 298 22.48 18.50 -19.56
C ASN A 298 21.80 19.18 -18.35
N GLY A 299 20.56 18.79 -18.08
CA GLY A 299 19.81 19.35 -16.97
C GLY A 299 18.43 18.73 -16.81
N TYR A 300 17.70 19.24 -15.84
CA TYR A 300 16.32 18.83 -15.55
C TYR A 300 15.47 20.02 -15.12
N VAL A 301 14.17 19.85 -15.23
CA VAL A 301 13.15 20.72 -14.67
C VAL A 301 12.14 19.90 -13.89
N LEU A 302 11.73 20.42 -12.75
CA LEU A 302 10.62 19.94 -11.93
C LEU A 302 9.45 20.92 -12.07
N VAL A 303 8.24 20.39 -12.24
CA VAL A 303 6.97 21.13 -12.10
C VAL A 303 6.39 20.72 -10.77
N LEU A 304 6.33 21.64 -9.81
CA LEU A 304 5.82 21.44 -8.44
C LEU A 304 4.42 22.03 -8.29
#